data_AF-A0A5X2ULT0-F1
#
_entry.id   AF-A0A5X2ULT0-F1
#
_cell.length_a   1.000
_cell.length_b   1.000
_cell.length_c   1.000
_cell.angle_alpha   90.00
_cell.angle_beta   90.00
_cell.angle_gamma   90.00
#
_symmetry.space_group_name_H-M   'P 1'
#
loop_
_entity.id
_entity.type
_entity.pdbx_description
1 polymer ?
#
loop_
_entity_poly.entity_id
_entity_poly.type
_entity_poly.pdbx_seq_one_letter_code
_entity_poly.pdbx_strand_id
1 'polypeptide(L)'
;MKNTTPDAAVLQELKELTSRIFKICEQNNMPVVIGYSYELSRNEDGYSINKSITAYADEKTGAWDSTIAAAAMLLKVKDVPREVIGALKS
;
A
#
# COMPACT_ATOMS: atom_id res chain seq x y z
N MET A 1 -10.72 8.66 -24.51
CA MET A 1 -10.26 8.89 -23.13
C MET A 1 -9.26 7.80 -22.81
N LYS A 2 -8.06 8.12 -22.30
CA LYS A 2 -7.02 7.12 -22.02
C LYS A 2 -7.53 6.19 -20.91
N ASN A 3 -7.41 4.88 -21.10
CA ASN A 3 -7.43 3.94 -19.98
C ASN A 3 -6.40 4.42 -18.96
N THR A 4 -6.85 4.71 -17.75
CA THR A 4 -6.02 5.12 -16.62
C THR A 4 -5.46 3.92 -15.86
N THR A 5 -5.98 2.72 -16.16
CA THR A 5 -5.43 1.45 -15.70
C THR A 5 -4.02 1.27 -16.26
N PRO A 6 -3.01 1.07 -15.41
CA PRO A 6 -1.66 0.77 -15.85
C PRO A 6 -1.62 -0.51 -16.70
N ASP A 7 -0.64 -0.58 -17.60
CA ASP A 7 -0.39 -1.78 -18.38
C ASP A 7 -0.16 -3.00 -17.48
N ALA A 8 -0.65 -4.17 -17.91
CA ALA A 8 -0.51 -5.41 -17.15
C ALA A 8 0.96 -5.75 -16.84
N ALA A 9 1.90 -5.40 -17.73
CA ALA A 9 3.33 -5.56 -17.52
C ALA A 9 3.84 -4.74 -16.33
N VAL A 10 3.38 -3.49 -16.17
CA VAL A 10 3.73 -2.63 -15.04
C VAL A 10 3.17 -3.22 -13.74
N LEU A 11 1.92 -3.69 -13.75
CA LEU A 11 1.31 -4.32 -12.58
C LEU A 11 2.02 -5.61 -12.16
N GLN A 12 2.49 -6.39 -13.14
CA GLN A 12 3.27 -7.60 -12.90
C GLN A 12 4.65 -7.27 -12.33
N GLU A 13 5.35 -6.28 -12.88
CA GLU A 13 6.64 -5.81 -12.36
C GLU A 13 6.51 -5.32 -10.90
N LEU A 14 5.50 -4.50 -10.60
CA LEU A 14 5.23 -4.04 -9.24
C LEU A 14 4.96 -5.20 -8.28
N LYS A 15 4.22 -6.23 -8.73
CA LYS A 15 3.94 -7.43 -7.93
C LYS A 15 5.22 -8.22 -7.63
N GLU A 16 6.09 -8.39 -8.62
CA GLU A 16 7.37 -9.09 -8.47
C GLU A 16 8.32 -8.36 -7.53
N LEU A 17 8.47 -7.04 -7.70
CA LEU A 17 9.27 -6.19 -6.83
C LEU A 17 8.76 -6.21 -5.39
N THR A 18 7.44 -6.03 -5.21
CA THR A 18 6.81 -6.06 -3.88
C THR A 18 7.03 -7.41 -3.19
N SER A 19 6.85 -8.52 -3.93
CA SER A 19 7.08 -9.87 -3.40
C SER A 19 8.54 -10.10 -3.02
N ARG A 20 9.48 -9.57 -3.81
CA ARG A 20 10.92 -9.68 -3.52
C ARG A 20 11.31 -8.89 -2.28
N ILE A 21 10.84 -7.64 -2.15
CA ILE A 21 11.11 -6.81 -0.97
C ILE A 21 10.53 -7.47 0.28
N PHE A 22 9.27 -7.94 0.23
CA PHE A 22 8.63 -8.63 1.35
C PHE A 22 9.47 -9.81 1.85
N LYS A 23 9.90 -10.70 0.94
CA LYS A 23 10.72 -11.87 1.31
C LYS A 23 12.05 -11.47 1.94
N ILE A 24 12.72 -10.44 1.42
CA ILE A 24 13.97 -9.94 2.01
C ILE A 24 13.73 -9.44 3.42
N CYS A 25 12.67 -8.64 3.65
CA CYS A 25 12.34 -8.12 4.96
C CYS A 25 11.96 -9.24 5.95
N GLU A 26 11.14 -10.19 5.53
CA GLU A 26 10.73 -11.36 6.32
C GLU A 26 11.94 -12.20 6.75
N GLN A 27 12.83 -12.54 5.81
CA GLN A 27 14.02 -13.35 6.08
C GLN A 27 15.02 -12.69 7.04
N ASN A 28 14.99 -11.37 7.14
CA ASN A 28 15.88 -10.58 8.00
C ASN A 28 15.17 -10.01 9.23
N ASN A 29 13.94 -10.45 9.52
CA ASN A 29 13.15 -10.00 10.66
C ASN A 29 12.99 -8.47 10.72
N MET A 30 12.78 -7.84 9.56
CA MET A 30 12.60 -6.39 9.42
C MET A 30 11.13 -6.07 9.13
N PRO A 31 10.46 -5.20 9.92
CA PRO A 31 9.10 -4.79 9.60
C PRO A 31 9.07 -4.01 8.28
N VAL A 32 8.04 -4.25 7.46
CA VAL A 32 7.86 -3.59 6.17
C VAL A 32 6.38 -3.41 5.84
N VAL A 33 6.06 -2.31 5.16
CA VAL A 33 4.77 -2.09 4.51
C VAL A 33 5.00 -1.48 3.14
N ILE A 34 4.33 -2.03 2.12
CA ILE A 34 4.41 -1.58 0.74
C ILE A 34 2.97 -1.44 0.26
N GLY A 35 2.62 -0.27 -0.27
CA GLY A 35 1.31 0.00 -0.81
C GLY A 35 1.39 0.84 -2.07
N TYR A 36 0.54 0.53 -3.05
CA TYR A 36 0.33 1.35 -4.24
C TYR A 36 -1.13 1.30 -4.65
N SER A 37 -1.62 2.37 -5.27
CA SER A 37 -2.98 2.47 -5.77
C SER A 37 -2.99 3.00 -7.20
N TYR A 38 -3.96 2.55 -7.98
CA TYR A 38 -4.15 3.00 -9.35
C TYR A 38 -5.64 3.05 -9.69
N GLU A 39 -6.00 3.89 -10.66
CA GLU A 39 -7.37 3.99 -11.14
C GLU A 39 -7.69 2.76 -12.01
N LEU A 40 -8.81 2.10 -11.74
CA LEU A 40 -9.33 0.98 -12.53
C LEU A 40 -10.25 1.45 -13.65
N SER A 41 -11.03 2.48 -13.39
CA SER A 41 -11.99 3.05 -14.32
C SER A 41 -12.39 4.45 -13.90
N ARG A 42 -12.83 5.23 -14.87
CA ARG A 42 -13.46 6.54 -14.67
C ARG A 42 -14.60 6.69 -15.66
N ASN A 43 -15.77 7.03 -15.14
CA ASN A 43 -16.98 7.33 -15.89
C ASN A 43 -17.60 8.63 -15.38
N GLU A 44 -18.78 8.98 -15.88
CA GLU A 44 -19.51 10.20 -15.48
C GLU A 44 -19.92 10.18 -13.99
N ASP A 45 -20.13 9.00 -13.43
CA ASP A 45 -20.54 8.79 -12.04
C ASP A 45 -19.37 8.77 -11.04
N GLY A 46 -18.12 8.80 -11.52
CA GLY A 46 -16.93 8.86 -10.68
C GLY A 46 -15.76 8.00 -11.16
N TYR A 47 -14.93 7.60 -10.20
CA TYR A 47 -13.74 6.77 -10.46
C TYR A 47 -13.66 5.61 -9.48
N SER A 48 -13.10 4.50 -9.95
CA SER A 48 -12.79 3.33 -9.13
C SER A 48 -11.29 3.20 -8.96
N ILE A 49 -10.84 2.85 -7.76
CA ILE A 49 -9.42 2.64 -7.44
C ILE A 49 -9.19 1.19 -7.04
N ASN A 50 -8.06 0.63 -7.48
CA ASN A 50 -7.49 -0.55 -6.85
C ASN A 50 -6.39 -0.13 -5.88
N LYS A 51 -6.26 -0.87 -4.79
CA LYS A 51 -5.19 -0.70 -3.80
C LYS A 51 -4.53 -2.04 -3.53
N SER A 52 -3.24 -2.14 -3.78
CA SER A 52 -2.41 -3.29 -3.44
C SER A 52 -1.63 -2.97 -2.17
N ILE A 53 -1.66 -3.85 -1.18
CA ILE A 53 -0.97 -3.68 0.10
C ILE A 53 -0.33 -5.01 0.51
N THR A 54 0.94 -4.95 0.85
CA THR A 54 1.70 -6.06 1.42
C THR A 54 2.40 -5.55 2.67
N ALA A 55 2.27 -6.27 3.79
CA ALA A 55 2.87 -5.84 5.05
C ALA A 55 3.36 -7.04 5.88
N TYR A 56 4.48 -6.87 6.55
CA TYR A 56 5.04 -7.76 7.56
C TYR A 56 5.38 -6.93 8.79
N ALA A 57 4.70 -7.20 9.89
CA ALA A 57 5.00 -6.66 11.20
C ALA A 57 4.51 -7.68 12.23
N ASP A 58 5.42 -8.23 13.03
CA ASP A 58 5.12 -9.28 14.00
C ASP A 58 5.88 -9.01 15.32
N GLU A 59 5.12 -8.69 16.37
CA GLU A 59 5.66 -8.51 17.72
C GLU A 59 6.35 -9.77 18.25
N LYS A 60 5.88 -10.96 17.86
CA LYS A 60 6.38 -12.24 18.39
C LYS A 60 7.77 -12.58 17.88
N THR A 61 8.07 -12.23 16.63
CA THR A 61 9.40 -12.47 16.05
C THR A 61 10.36 -11.31 16.31
N GLY A 62 9.86 -10.16 16.77
CA GLY A 62 10.64 -8.94 16.96
C GLY A 62 10.76 -8.09 15.68
N ALA A 63 10.14 -8.51 14.57
CA ALA A 63 9.97 -7.68 13.38
C ALA A 63 8.86 -6.65 13.61
N TRP A 64 9.08 -5.73 14.55
CA TRP A 64 8.08 -4.79 15.01
C TRP A 64 8.58 -3.35 14.98
N ASP A 65 7.79 -2.50 14.35
CA ASP A 65 7.88 -1.06 14.47
C ASP A 65 6.46 -0.50 14.49
N SER A 66 6.15 0.27 15.53
CA SER A 66 4.80 0.79 15.74
C SER A 66 4.33 1.72 14.62
N THR A 67 5.24 2.46 13.97
CA THR A 67 4.91 3.37 12.86
C THR A 67 4.64 2.59 11.57
N ILE A 68 5.38 1.51 11.32
CA ILE A 68 5.14 0.60 10.20
C ILE A 68 3.82 -0.15 10.37
N ALA A 69 3.52 -0.65 11.58
CA ALA A 69 2.26 -1.30 11.90
C ALA A 69 1.08 -0.33 11.71
N ALA A 70 1.19 0.91 12.22
CA ALA A 70 0.19 1.95 12.03
C ALA A 70 -0.02 2.29 10.53
N ALA A 71 1.06 2.40 9.75
CA ALA A 71 0.97 2.62 8.32
C ALA A 71 0.26 1.47 7.59
N ALA A 72 0.51 0.21 7.96
CA ALA A 72 -0.21 -0.94 7.42
C ALA A 72 -1.71 -0.91 7.74
N MET A 73 -2.08 -0.45 8.94
CA MET A 73 -3.48 -0.24 9.31
C MET A 73 -4.12 0.88 8.49
N LEU A 74 -3.46 2.04 8.39
CA LEU A 74 -3.95 3.20 7.63
C LEU A 74 -4.09 2.90 6.14
N LEU A 75 -3.17 2.15 5.54
CA LEU A 75 -3.28 1.78 4.13
C LEU A 75 -4.53 0.93 3.85
N LYS A 76 -4.97 0.09 4.81
CA LYS A 76 -6.16 -0.75 4.68
C LYS A 76 -7.48 0.03 4.80
N VAL A 77 -7.48 1.26 5.32
CA VAL A 77 -8.72 2.05 5.37
C VAL A 77 -9.13 2.50 3.97
N LYS A 78 -10.44 2.70 3.77
CA LYS A 78 -11.00 3.12 2.47
C LYS A 78 -10.51 4.51 2.08
N ASP A 79 -10.62 5.45 3.00
CA ASP A 79 -10.25 6.85 2.85
C ASP A 79 -9.89 7.42 4.22
N VAL A 80 -9.01 8.41 4.25
CA VAL A 80 -8.70 9.21 5.43
C VAL A 80 -9.14 10.65 5.13
N PRO A 81 -10.08 11.23 5.88
CA PRO A 81 -10.55 12.59 5.63
C PRO A 81 -9.40 13.60 5.58
N ARG A 82 -9.49 14.56 4.66
CA ARG A 82 -8.44 15.58 4.49
C ARG A 82 -8.23 16.41 5.75
N GLU A 83 -9.26 16.65 6.56
CA GLU A 83 -9.08 17.37 7.82
C GLU A 83 -8.19 16.60 8.80
N VAL A 84 -8.34 15.27 8.85
CA VAL A 84 -7.50 14.39 9.68
C VAL A 84 -6.05 14.43 9.22
N ILE A 85 -5.80 14.39 7.90
CA ILE A 85 -4.44 14.53 7.35
C ILE A 85 -3.88 15.93 7.63
N GLY A 86 -4.70 16.97 7.53
CA GLY A 86 -4.31 18.35 7.80
C GLY A 86 -3.88 18.55 9.27
N ALA A 87 -4.57 17.91 10.20
CA ALA A 87 -4.25 17.95 11.63
C ALA A 87 -2.91 17.26 11.99
N LEU A 88 -2.38 16.39 11.11
CA LEU A 88 -1.07 15.74 11.30
C LEU A 88 0.12 16.64 10.93
N LYS A 89 -0.12 17.76 10.24
CA LYS A 89 0.94 18.73 9.92
C LYS A 89 1.19 19.61 11.15
N SER A 90 2.05 19.14 12.06
CA SER A 90 2.63 19.95 13.14
C SER A 90 3.51 21.05 12.57
#